data_AF-A0A8J5FSW1-F1
#
_entry.id   AF-A0A8J5FSW1-F1
#
_cell.length_a   1.000
_cell.length_b   1.000
_cell.length_c   1.000
_cell.angle_alpha   90.00
_cell.angle_beta   90.00
_cell.angle_gamma   90.00
#
_symmetry.space_group_name_H-M   'P 1'
#
loop_
_entity.id
_entity.type
_entity.pdbx_description
1 polymer ?
#
loop_
_entity_poly.entity_id
_entity_poly.type
_entity_poly.pdbx_seq_one_letter_code
_entity_poly.pdbx_strand_id
1 'polypeptide(L)'
;MEGEMEFPEDFRCPISLEVMTDPVILSSGHTFDRSSIQRWIDSGNLTCPVTNLPLPPSPSLIPNHALRRLISSFLARRPPPSADADSDDYYHHESCRLFTRLSFPSDSASLSGVLRLAQQGGAAARSLILDSGAVASVLLPHVAASDRPDLQDLSLRVLLHLSLEGDDARLGLVAEGAIDPIVAALVSSSSSASLAATLLTSLAVVEVNKATIGAHPLAIPRLAALLLDGGARERRESATALYELCKFADNRRRTSIAGTVPQLLRLAREGSERAVRVLVLLSRCREGKDEMINAAGFAAAMTEAIRTGTLFTIEHALSLLNLVSSESKAVALEAIKEGILDLCSAFSGDLNQKTRKNAKQLIFTLQNARFQAFFP
;
A
#
# COMPACT_ATOMS: atom_id res chain seq x y z
N MET A 1 8.70 5.75 48.80
CA MET A 1 8.54 7.16 48.41
C MET A 1 8.56 7.19 46.91
N GLU A 2 7.39 7.38 46.31
CA GLU A 2 7.21 7.48 44.85
C GLU A 2 7.86 8.80 44.39
N GLY A 3 8.81 8.71 43.46
CA GLY A 3 9.38 9.90 42.83
C GLY A 3 8.39 10.39 41.79
N GLU A 4 7.78 11.55 42.02
CA GLU A 4 6.97 12.25 41.03
C GLU A 4 7.83 12.49 39.78
N MET A 5 7.38 11.98 38.63
CA MET A 5 8.06 12.20 37.35
C MET A 5 7.81 13.65 36.92
N GLU A 6 8.78 14.51 37.22
CA GLU A 6 8.67 15.93 36.93
C GLU A 6 8.89 16.19 35.43
N PHE A 7 7.85 16.63 34.73
CA PHE A 7 7.94 17.01 33.32
C PHE A 7 8.83 18.26 33.15
N PRO A 8 9.71 18.30 32.13
CA PRO A 8 10.40 19.53 31.74
C PRO A 8 9.40 20.67 31.56
N GLU A 9 9.77 21.87 32.03
CA GLU A 9 8.92 23.05 31.96
C GLU A 9 8.48 23.38 30.53
N ASP A 10 9.33 23.10 29.54
CA ASP A 10 9.07 23.29 28.11
C ASP A 10 7.87 22.48 27.58
N PHE A 11 7.41 21.45 28.31
CA PHE A 11 6.27 20.63 27.93
C PHE A 11 4.95 21.14 28.50
N ARG A 12 5.00 22.10 29.43
CA ARG A 12 3.83 22.63 30.12
C ARG A 12 3.26 23.83 29.38
N CYS A 13 1.94 23.89 29.28
CA CYS A 13 1.25 25.03 28.72
C CYS A 13 1.44 26.25 29.65
N PRO A 14 1.89 27.42 29.15
CA PRO A 14 2.03 28.61 29.99
C PRO A 14 0.71 29.15 30.59
N ILE A 15 -0.45 28.73 30.06
CA ILE A 15 -1.77 29.13 30.56
C ILE A 15 -2.26 28.15 31.64
N SER A 16 -2.30 26.84 31.34
CA SER A 16 -2.86 25.84 32.26
C SER A 16 -1.83 25.22 33.20
N LEU A 17 -0.53 25.39 32.94
CA LEU A 17 0.60 24.77 33.65
C LEU A 17 0.63 23.23 33.58
N GLU A 18 -0.31 22.64 32.84
CA GLU A 18 -0.40 21.22 32.53
C GLU A 18 0.40 20.86 31.27
N VAL A 19 0.79 19.59 31.16
CA VAL A 19 1.48 19.08 29.97
C VAL A 19 0.60 19.22 28.73
N MET A 20 1.15 19.79 27.66
CA MET A 20 0.40 20.03 26.42
C MET A 20 0.05 18.71 25.72
N THR A 21 -1.24 18.50 25.42
CA THR A 21 -1.71 17.33 24.66
C THR A 21 -1.75 17.62 23.16
N ASP A 22 -2.11 18.86 22.79
CA ASP A 22 -2.08 19.33 21.41
C ASP A 22 -1.35 20.69 21.30
N PRO A 23 0.00 20.70 21.28
CA PRO A 23 0.78 21.93 21.29
C PRO A 23 0.65 22.71 19.98
N VAL A 24 0.33 24.00 20.07
CA VAL A 24 0.20 24.96 18.96
C VAL A 24 1.02 26.22 19.20
N ILE A 25 1.63 26.75 18.15
CA ILE A 25 2.46 27.95 18.17
C ILE A 25 1.67 29.17 17.69
N LEU A 26 1.80 30.28 18.40
CA LEU A 26 1.37 31.61 17.95
C LEU A 26 2.44 32.30 17.12
N SER A 27 2.07 33.35 16.38
CA SER A 27 3.02 34.21 15.65
C SER A 27 4.11 34.85 16.53
N SER A 28 3.89 34.91 17.84
CA SER A 28 4.89 35.34 18.84
C SER A 28 6.01 34.33 19.09
N GLY A 29 5.90 33.10 18.54
CA GLY A 29 6.88 32.03 18.73
C GLY A 29 6.66 31.15 19.97
N HIS A 30 5.69 31.49 20.83
CA HIS A 30 5.37 30.70 22.02
C HIS A 30 4.36 29.59 21.73
N THR A 31 4.52 28.46 22.42
CA THR A 31 3.67 27.27 22.27
C THR A 31 2.72 27.12 23.46
N PHE A 32 1.47 26.75 23.18
CA PHE A 32 0.41 26.52 24.16
C PHE A 32 -0.35 25.24 23.83
N ASP A 33 -1.07 24.66 24.80
CA ASP A 33 -2.07 23.66 24.47
C ASP A 33 -3.24 24.33 23.72
N ARG A 34 -3.70 23.70 22.61
CA ARG A 34 -4.76 24.24 21.76
C ARG A 34 -6.00 24.62 22.56
N SER A 35 -6.44 23.78 23.49
CA SER A 35 -7.66 24.02 24.25
C SER A 35 -7.53 25.25 25.15
N SER A 36 -6.35 25.49 25.70
CA SER A 36 -6.06 26.59 26.62
C SER A 36 -5.94 27.93 25.91
N ILE A 37 -5.22 27.98 24.79
CA ILE A 37 -5.09 29.23 24.01
C ILE A 37 -6.38 29.61 23.29
N GLN A 38 -7.15 28.62 22.84
CA GLN A 38 -8.46 28.87 22.22
C GLN A 38 -9.42 29.50 23.24
N ARG A 39 -9.52 28.94 24.46
CA ARG A 39 -10.32 29.53 25.54
C ARG A 39 -9.89 30.94 25.90
N TRP A 40 -8.58 31.23 25.90
CA TRP A 40 -8.05 32.57 26.16
C TRP A 40 -8.55 33.59 25.13
N ILE A 41 -8.48 33.24 23.84
CA ILE A 41 -8.94 34.09 22.73
C ILE A 41 -10.47 34.24 22.74
N ASP A 42 -11.20 33.13 22.96
CA ASP A 42 -12.66 33.11 23.00
C ASP A 42 -13.22 33.94 24.17
N SER A 43 -12.44 34.12 25.24
CA SER A 43 -12.77 34.99 26.38
C SER A 43 -12.56 36.49 26.08
N GLY A 44 -12.20 36.85 24.85
CA GLY A 44 -12.02 38.22 24.40
C GLY A 44 -10.61 38.79 24.61
N ASN A 45 -9.63 37.97 24.99
CA ASN A 45 -8.26 38.44 25.16
C ASN A 45 -7.55 38.52 23.79
N LEU A 46 -7.02 39.71 23.47
CA LEU A 46 -6.34 39.99 22.19
C LEU A 46 -4.82 40.13 22.34
N THR A 47 -4.24 39.53 23.38
CA THR A 47 -2.80 39.58 23.64
C THR A 47 -2.21 38.18 23.84
N CYS A 48 -0.93 38.03 23.50
CA CYS A 48 -0.16 36.83 23.81
C CYS A 48 0.01 36.70 25.33
N PRO A 49 -0.36 35.56 25.96
CA PRO A 49 -0.27 35.39 27.41
C PRO A 49 1.14 35.52 28.01
N VAL A 50 2.18 35.28 27.20
CA VAL A 50 3.58 35.28 27.65
C VAL A 50 4.27 36.62 27.40
N THR A 51 4.01 37.26 26.25
CA THR A 51 4.72 38.48 25.84
C THR A 51 3.90 39.75 26.01
N ASN A 52 2.60 39.63 26.33
CA ASN A 52 1.62 40.73 26.35
C ASN A 52 1.53 41.56 25.06
N LEU A 53 2.09 41.05 23.95
CA LEU A 53 2.00 41.69 22.65
C LEU A 53 0.64 41.43 22.01
N PRO A 54 0.09 42.39 21.24
CA PRO A 54 -1.21 42.24 20.58
C PRO A 54 -1.20 41.12 19.54
N LEU A 55 -2.26 40.32 19.54
CA LEU A 55 -2.52 39.28 18.54
C LEU A 55 -3.29 39.89 17.35
N PRO A 56 -3.10 39.35 16.14
CA PRO A 56 -3.92 39.75 15.00
C PRO A 56 -5.40 39.36 15.22
N PRO A 57 -6.35 39.97 14.50
CA PRO A 57 -7.79 39.72 14.68
C PRO A 57 -8.21 38.26 14.49
N SER A 58 -7.43 37.48 13.75
CA SER A 58 -7.57 36.03 13.58
C SER A 58 -6.21 35.36 13.78
N PRO A 59 -5.83 35.01 15.02
CA PRO A 59 -4.56 34.37 15.30
C PRO A 59 -4.51 32.97 14.69
N SER A 60 -3.49 32.69 13.89
CA SER A 60 -3.25 31.35 13.35
C SER A 60 -2.60 30.47 14.42
N LEU A 61 -3.24 29.34 14.73
CA LEU A 61 -2.73 28.33 15.66
C LEU A 61 -1.99 27.24 14.86
N ILE A 62 -0.68 27.41 14.69
CA ILE A 62 0.15 26.51 13.89
C ILE A 62 0.48 25.26 14.72
N PRO A 63 0.15 24.03 14.30
CA PRO A 63 0.48 22.82 15.05
C PRO A 63 2.00 22.63 15.24
N ASN A 64 2.44 22.39 16.47
CA ASN A 64 3.84 22.06 16.77
C ASN A 64 4.04 20.54 16.80
N HIS A 65 4.11 19.93 15.61
CA HIS A 65 4.26 18.48 15.47
C HIS A 65 5.55 17.94 16.10
N ALA A 66 6.62 18.73 16.13
CA ALA A 66 7.90 18.33 16.75
C ALA A 66 7.76 18.21 18.28
N LEU A 67 7.20 19.23 18.95
CA LEU A 67 6.96 19.19 20.38
C LEU A 67 5.93 18.12 20.75
N ARG A 68 4.88 17.95 19.93
CA ARG A 68 3.90 16.87 20.14
C ARG A 68 4.55 15.49 20.12
N ARG A 69 5.52 15.25 19.22
CA ARG A 69 6.30 14.00 19.17
C ARG A 69 7.23 13.85 20.37
N LEU A 70 7.85 14.93 20.85
CA LEU A 70 8.73 14.92 22.02
C LEU A 70 7.96 14.68 23.33
N ILE A 71 6.80 15.32 23.50
CA ILE A 71 5.91 15.08 24.64
C ILE A 71 5.38 13.65 24.59
N SER A 72 4.98 13.16 23.42
CA SER A 72 4.52 11.77 23.27
C SER A 72 5.63 10.76 23.57
N SER A 73 6.87 11.03 23.14
CA SER A 73 8.02 10.16 23.45
C SER A 73 8.43 10.23 24.92
N PHE A 74 8.28 11.39 25.58
CA PHE A 74 8.52 11.55 27.01
C PHE A 74 7.44 10.91 27.87
N LEU A 75 6.17 11.01 27.48
CA LEU A 75 5.06 10.28 28.10
C LEU A 75 5.20 8.76 27.91
N ALA A 76 5.82 8.33 26.81
CA ALA A 76 6.19 6.95 26.59
C ALA A 76 7.46 6.51 27.36
N ARG A 77 8.24 7.46 27.90
CA ARG A 77 9.34 7.17 28.85
C ARG A 77 8.75 6.96 30.24
N ARG A 78 8.37 5.72 30.56
CA ARG A 78 8.59 5.25 31.94
C ARG A 78 10.11 5.17 32.14
N PRO A 79 10.67 5.60 33.29
CA PRO A 79 12.03 5.24 33.60
C PRO A 79 12.10 3.70 33.63
N PRO A 80 13.08 3.06 32.98
CA PRO A 80 13.45 1.72 33.40
C PRO A 80 13.85 1.83 34.89
N PRO A 81 13.40 0.92 35.77
CA PRO A 81 13.88 0.90 37.13
C PRO A 81 15.39 0.64 37.09
N SER A 82 16.19 1.68 37.29
CA SER A 82 17.67 1.67 37.39
C SER A 82 18.42 1.00 36.23
N ALA A 83 19.42 1.70 35.69
CA ALA A 83 20.25 1.26 34.57
C ALA A 83 21.23 0.09 34.90
N ASP A 84 20.87 -0.80 35.82
CA ASP A 84 21.73 -1.88 36.31
C ASP A 84 21.03 -3.28 36.38
N ALA A 85 19.91 -3.50 35.69
CA ALA A 85 19.38 -4.87 35.49
C ALA A 85 18.52 -5.02 34.20
N ASP A 86 19.03 -5.86 33.28
CA ASP A 86 18.39 -6.51 32.11
C ASP A 86 17.09 -5.93 31.51
N SER A 87 17.25 -5.07 30.50
CA SER A 87 16.14 -4.62 29.62
C SER A 87 15.52 -5.72 28.76
N ASP A 88 16.22 -6.84 28.56
CA ASP A 88 15.68 -8.00 27.83
C ASP A 88 14.57 -8.70 28.62
N ASP A 89 14.65 -8.72 29.96
CA ASP A 89 13.76 -9.53 30.80
C ASP A 89 12.34 -8.94 30.91
N TYR A 90 12.19 -7.60 30.85
CA TYR A 90 10.88 -6.93 30.90
C TYR A 90 10.06 -7.15 29.61
N TYR A 91 10.66 -6.94 28.43
CA TYR A 91 9.97 -7.17 27.15
C TYR A 91 9.72 -8.66 26.92
N HIS A 92 10.63 -9.53 27.37
CA HIS A 92 10.43 -10.97 27.33
C HIS A 92 9.27 -11.39 28.25
N HIS A 93 9.20 -10.88 29.48
CA HIS A 93 8.13 -11.23 30.42
C HIS A 93 6.75 -10.71 29.99
N GLU A 94 6.63 -9.48 29.46
CA GLU A 94 5.36 -8.96 28.95
C GLU A 94 4.88 -9.71 27.69
N SER A 95 5.81 -10.08 26.80
CA SER A 95 5.54 -10.92 25.63
C SER A 95 5.10 -12.34 26.04
N CYS A 96 5.79 -12.97 27.00
CA CYS A 96 5.42 -14.29 27.54
C CYS A 96 4.03 -14.29 28.18
N ARG A 97 3.65 -13.22 28.91
CA ARG A 97 2.28 -13.08 29.45
C ARG A 97 1.22 -12.90 28.38
N LEU A 98 1.58 -12.31 27.24
CA LEU A 98 0.68 -12.13 26.12
C LEU A 98 0.48 -13.45 25.35
N PHE A 99 1.55 -14.21 25.10
CA PHE A 99 1.49 -15.53 24.47
C PHE A 99 0.77 -16.58 25.32
N THR A 100 0.92 -16.56 26.64
CA THR A 100 0.16 -17.46 27.54
C THR A 100 -1.34 -17.18 27.57
N ARG A 101 -1.77 -15.97 27.16
CA ARG A 101 -3.19 -15.60 27.06
C ARG A 101 -3.78 -15.76 25.66
N LEU A 102 -2.93 -15.90 24.64
CA LEU A 102 -3.37 -16.14 23.27
C LEU A 102 -3.95 -17.54 23.15
N SER A 103 -5.24 -17.58 22.86
CA SER A 103 -5.98 -18.79 22.57
C SER A 103 -6.92 -18.53 21.40
N PHE A 104 -7.28 -19.57 20.66
CA PHE A 104 -8.33 -19.49 19.65
C PHE A 104 -9.65 -20.05 20.22
N PRO A 105 -10.77 -19.30 20.17
CA PRO A 105 -10.91 -17.94 19.65
C PRO A 105 -10.33 -16.88 20.60
N SER A 106 -9.60 -15.90 20.05
CA SER A 106 -9.10 -14.75 20.81
C SER A 106 -10.10 -13.60 20.88
N ASP A 107 -9.84 -12.66 21.80
CA ASP A 107 -10.49 -11.36 21.85
C ASP A 107 -9.69 -10.28 21.10
N SER A 108 -10.36 -9.15 20.84
CA SER A 108 -9.77 -8.00 20.15
C SER A 108 -8.61 -7.37 20.93
N ALA A 109 -8.67 -7.39 22.27
CA ALA A 109 -7.65 -6.79 23.12
C ALA A 109 -6.30 -7.54 23.01
N SER A 110 -6.34 -8.87 22.97
CA SER A 110 -5.19 -9.75 22.85
C SER A 110 -4.56 -9.64 21.47
N LEU A 111 -5.34 -9.71 20.39
CA LEU A 111 -4.84 -9.52 19.03
C LEU A 111 -4.31 -8.10 18.80
N SER A 112 -4.95 -7.08 19.38
CA SER A 112 -4.43 -5.71 19.36
C SER A 112 -3.11 -5.59 20.11
N GLY A 113 -2.93 -6.36 21.19
CA GLY A 113 -1.66 -6.48 21.91
C GLY A 113 -0.56 -7.09 21.04
N VAL A 114 -0.83 -8.21 20.35
CA VAL A 114 0.10 -8.80 19.37
C VAL A 114 0.45 -7.79 18.28
N LEU A 115 -0.56 -7.06 17.76
CA LEU A 115 -0.34 -6.08 16.73
C LEU A 115 0.58 -4.94 17.19
N ARG A 116 0.37 -4.42 18.40
CA ARG A 116 1.27 -3.42 18.99
C ARG A 116 2.68 -3.97 19.15
N LEU A 117 2.81 -5.22 19.61
CA LEU A 117 4.10 -5.89 19.76
C LEU A 117 4.83 -6.01 18.41
N ALA A 118 4.15 -6.46 17.35
CA ALA A 118 4.72 -6.56 16.01
C ALA A 118 5.10 -5.20 15.40
N GLN A 119 4.33 -4.15 15.70
CA GLN A 119 4.57 -2.79 15.21
C GLN A 119 5.73 -2.09 15.92
N GLN A 120 5.76 -2.17 17.26
CA GLN A 120 6.62 -1.32 18.10
C GLN A 120 7.86 -2.06 18.61
N GLY A 121 7.79 -3.39 18.76
CA GLY A 121 8.85 -4.19 19.37
C GLY A 121 10.04 -4.53 18.46
N GLY A 122 10.06 -4.00 17.24
CA GLY A 122 11.16 -4.24 16.29
C GLY A 122 11.26 -5.70 15.84
N ALA A 123 12.45 -6.09 15.37
CA ALA A 123 12.69 -7.41 14.80
C ALA A 123 12.59 -8.54 15.85
N ALA A 124 13.19 -8.33 17.02
CA ALA A 124 13.17 -9.31 18.11
C ALA A 124 11.74 -9.72 18.52
N ALA A 125 10.83 -8.76 18.64
CA ALA A 125 9.44 -9.03 18.97
C ALA A 125 8.70 -9.83 17.89
N ARG A 126 9.01 -9.59 16.60
CA ARG A 126 8.40 -10.34 15.50
C ARG A 126 8.93 -11.76 15.42
N SER A 127 10.23 -11.97 15.68
CA SER A 127 10.80 -13.31 15.82
C SER A 127 10.09 -14.08 16.93
N LEU A 128 9.88 -13.47 18.11
CA LEU A 128 9.15 -14.10 19.19
C LEU A 128 7.73 -14.52 18.79
N ILE A 129 7.01 -13.70 18.01
CA ILE A 129 5.68 -14.05 17.52
C ILE A 129 5.75 -15.24 16.56
N LEU A 130 6.71 -15.25 15.62
CA LEU A 130 6.92 -16.36 14.69
C LEU A 130 7.27 -17.66 15.44
N ASP A 131 8.14 -17.58 16.44
CA ASP A 131 8.63 -18.74 17.20
C ASP A 131 7.62 -19.25 18.25
N SER A 132 6.61 -18.44 18.61
CA SER A 132 5.60 -18.78 19.62
C SER A 132 4.57 -19.83 19.19
N GLY A 133 4.49 -20.14 17.88
CA GLY A 133 3.42 -20.96 17.31
C GLY A 133 2.05 -20.27 17.27
N ALA A 134 1.96 -18.98 17.65
CA ALA A 134 0.71 -18.21 17.61
C ALA A 134 0.21 -17.97 16.17
N VAL A 135 1.10 -17.99 15.18
CA VAL A 135 0.74 -17.84 13.77
C VAL A 135 -0.21 -18.97 13.34
N ALA A 136 0.25 -20.22 13.35
CA ALA A 136 -0.57 -21.39 13.02
C ALA A 136 -1.76 -21.60 13.96
N SER A 137 -1.59 -21.44 15.27
CA SER A 137 -2.62 -21.81 16.26
C SER A 137 -3.70 -20.76 16.49
N VAL A 138 -3.43 -19.49 16.18
CA VAL A 138 -4.35 -18.38 16.48
C VAL A 138 -4.57 -17.46 15.29
N LEU A 139 -3.50 -16.89 14.71
CA LEU A 139 -3.64 -15.86 13.68
C LEU A 139 -4.27 -16.42 12.40
N LEU A 140 -3.78 -17.55 11.88
CA LEU A 140 -4.34 -18.16 10.66
C LEU A 140 -5.81 -18.59 10.81
N PRO A 141 -6.23 -19.23 11.92
CA PRO A 141 -7.64 -19.48 12.19
C PRO A 141 -8.52 -18.23 12.17
N HIS A 142 -8.07 -17.10 12.74
CA HIS A 142 -8.83 -15.84 12.67
C HIS A 142 -8.83 -15.22 11.27
N VAL A 143 -7.78 -15.41 10.47
CA VAL A 143 -7.78 -14.98 9.07
C VAL A 143 -8.78 -15.81 8.25
N ALA A 144 -8.87 -17.11 8.51
CA ALA A 144 -9.83 -18.00 7.85
C ALA A 144 -11.28 -17.73 8.29
N ALA A 145 -11.48 -17.29 9.54
CA ALA A 145 -12.79 -16.98 10.10
C ALA A 145 -13.37 -15.72 9.45
N SER A 146 -14.56 -15.84 8.85
CA SER A 146 -15.26 -14.73 8.18
C SER A 146 -16.37 -14.10 9.04
N ASP A 147 -16.65 -14.67 10.20
CA ASP A 147 -17.70 -14.24 11.14
C ASP A 147 -17.30 -13.01 11.96
N ARG A 148 -16.00 -12.80 12.19
CA ARG A 148 -15.44 -11.69 12.97
C ARG A 148 -14.44 -10.86 12.16
N PRO A 149 -14.93 -9.92 11.33
CA PRO A 149 -14.08 -9.17 10.40
C PRO A 149 -13.06 -8.26 11.10
N ASP A 150 -13.36 -7.81 12.31
CA ASP A 150 -12.45 -7.04 13.16
C ASP A 150 -11.21 -7.84 13.57
N LEU A 151 -11.39 -9.11 13.95
CA LEU A 151 -10.28 -9.98 14.34
C LEU A 151 -9.54 -10.53 13.12
N GLN A 152 -10.24 -10.75 12.02
CA GLN A 152 -9.64 -11.08 10.72
C GLN A 152 -8.70 -9.95 10.27
N ASP A 153 -9.15 -8.69 10.34
CA ASP A 153 -8.35 -7.51 10.00
C ASP A 153 -7.12 -7.36 10.91
N LEU A 154 -7.30 -7.48 12.23
CA LEU A 154 -6.18 -7.46 13.18
C LEU A 154 -5.14 -8.55 12.87
N SER A 155 -5.60 -9.76 12.60
CA SER A 155 -4.72 -10.91 12.30
C SER A 155 -3.97 -10.71 10.99
N LEU A 156 -4.65 -10.24 9.93
CA LEU A 156 -4.01 -9.89 8.65
C LEU A 156 -2.93 -8.80 8.83
N ARG A 157 -3.18 -7.79 9.67
CA ARG A 157 -2.18 -6.75 9.97
C ARG A 157 -0.97 -7.31 10.71
N VAL A 158 -1.18 -8.20 11.69
CA VAL A 158 -0.07 -8.86 12.39
C VAL A 158 0.79 -9.62 11.37
N LEU A 159 0.18 -10.50 10.56
CA LEU A 159 0.90 -11.27 9.54
C LEU A 159 1.63 -10.38 8.54
N LEU A 160 1.04 -9.23 8.16
CA LEU A 160 1.72 -8.25 7.31
C LEU A 160 2.98 -7.71 7.98
N HIS A 161 2.95 -7.32 9.26
CA HIS A 161 4.15 -6.89 9.97
C HIS A 161 5.19 -8.00 10.08
N LEU A 162 4.79 -9.24 10.33
CA LEU A 162 5.71 -10.38 10.34
C LEU A 162 6.37 -10.61 8.98
N SER A 163 5.63 -10.44 7.88
CA SER A 163 6.16 -10.60 6.51
C SER A 163 7.22 -9.55 6.13
N LEU A 164 7.38 -8.48 6.92
CA LEU A 164 8.39 -7.44 6.69
C LEU A 164 9.75 -7.78 7.30
N GLU A 165 9.86 -8.85 8.10
CA GLU A 165 11.12 -9.26 8.75
C GLU A 165 12.20 -9.74 7.79
N GLY A 166 11.82 -10.23 6.63
CA GLY A 166 12.75 -10.75 5.64
C GLY A 166 12.17 -11.94 4.90
N ASP A 167 13.01 -12.54 4.05
CA ASP A 167 12.59 -13.66 3.21
C ASP A 167 12.32 -14.92 4.04
N ASP A 168 13.07 -15.16 5.13
CA ASP A 168 12.85 -16.32 6.01
C ASP A 168 11.48 -16.29 6.67
N ALA A 169 11.03 -15.12 7.15
CA ALA A 169 9.69 -14.95 7.70
C ALA A 169 8.60 -15.18 6.64
N ARG A 170 8.80 -14.68 5.41
CA ARG A 170 7.86 -14.91 4.30
C ARG A 170 7.76 -16.39 3.93
N LEU A 171 8.87 -17.12 3.96
CA LEU A 171 8.91 -18.56 3.73
C LEU A 171 8.24 -19.32 4.87
N GLY A 172 8.52 -18.96 6.12
CA GLY A 172 7.91 -19.54 7.32
C GLY A 172 6.40 -19.40 7.33
N LEU A 173 5.88 -18.20 7.06
CA LEU A 173 4.43 -17.97 6.96
C LEU A 173 3.75 -18.85 5.91
N VAL A 174 4.38 -19.03 4.73
CA VAL A 174 3.85 -19.93 3.69
C VAL A 174 3.93 -21.39 4.13
N ALA A 175 5.01 -21.81 4.78
CA ALA A 175 5.18 -23.16 5.30
C ALA A 175 4.15 -23.50 6.39
N GLU A 176 3.74 -22.51 7.20
CA GLU A 176 2.65 -22.63 8.18
C GLU A 176 1.25 -22.68 7.56
N GLY A 177 1.12 -22.57 6.23
CA GLY A 177 -0.16 -22.69 5.54
C GLY A 177 -0.92 -21.37 5.41
N ALA A 178 -0.24 -20.22 5.42
CA ALA A 178 -0.91 -18.93 5.36
C ALA A 178 -1.68 -18.65 4.04
N ILE A 179 -1.35 -19.34 2.95
CA ILE A 179 -1.92 -19.04 1.62
C ILE A 179 -3.45 -19.22 1.62
N ASP A 180 -3.98 -20.35 2.08
CA ASP A 180 -5.40 -20.65 1.97
C ASP A 180 -6.27 -19.65 2.78
N PRO A 181 -5.96 -19.34 4.06
CA PRO A 181 -6.68 -18.32 4.81
C PRO A 181 -6.62 -16.93 4.17
N ILE A 182 -5.44 -16.52 3.67
CA ILE A 182 -5.29 -15.19 3.05
C ILE A 182 -6.09 -15.12 1.76
N VAL A 183 -6.08 -16.18 0.94
CA VAL A 183 -6.90 -16.24 -0.28
C VAL A 183 -8.39 -16.26 0.06
N ALA A 184 -8.81 -16.87 1.17
CA ALA A 184 -10.18 -16.77 1.71
C ALA A 184 -10.56 -15.33 2.07
N ALA A 185 -9.65 -14.59 2.71
CA ALA A 185 -9.88 -13.21 3.11
C ALA A 185 -10.06 -12.22 1.94
N LEU A 186 -9.62 -12.56 0.71
CA LEU A 186 -9.81 -11.71 -0.48
C LEU A 186 -11.28 -11.45 -0.84
N VAL A 187 -12.21 -12.31 -0.40
CA VAL A 187 -13.66 -12.17 -0.67
C VAL A 187 -14.46 -11.81 0.59
N SER A 188 -13.77 -11.41 1.66
CA SER A 188 -14.37 -11.00 2.92
C SER A 188 -14.75 -9.51 2.90
N SER A 189 -14.57 -8.78 4.02
CA SER A 189 -14.80 -7.34 4.08
C SER A 189 -13.87 -6.56 3.13
N SER A 190 -14.28 -5.36 2.71
CA SER A 190 -13.45 -4.43 1.93
C SER A 190 -12.06 -4.20 2.56
N SER A 191 -12.00 -4.05 3.89
CA SER A 191 -10.74 -3.87 4.62
C SER A 191 -9.86 -5.11 4.54
N SER A 192 -10.42 -6.27 4.91
CA SER A 192 -9.73 -7.56 4.90
C SER A 192 -9.22 -7.92 3.50
N ALA A 193 -10.04 -7.72 2.46
CA ALA A 193 -9.67 -8.01 1.09
C ALA A 193 -8.46 -7.20 0.62
N SER A 194 -8.43 -5.90 0.96
CA SER A 194 -7.28 -5.03 0.64
C SER A 194 -6.01 -5.49 1.37
N LEU A 195 -6.11 -5.82 2.66
CA LEU A 195 -4.98 -6.31 3.46
C LEU A 195 -4.48 -7.66 2.97
N ALA A 196 -5.38 -8.57 2.61
CA ALA A 196 -5.04 -9.87 2.07
C ALA A 196 -4.27 -9.73 0.75
N ALA A 197 -4.71 -8.86 -0.16
CA ALA A 197 -3.97 -8.58 -1.40
C ALA A 197 -2.58 -7.97 -1.14
N THR A 198 -2.47 -7.04 -0.17
CA THR A 198 -1.17 -6.48 0.24
C THR A 198 -0.26 -7.56 0.85
N LEU A 199 -0.80 -8.45 1.68
CA LEU A 199 -0.04 -9.55 2.29
C LEU A 199 0.44 -10.56 1.23
N LEU A 200 -0.41 -10.94 0.28
CA LEU A 200 0.01 -11.78 -0.86
C LEU A 200 1.12 -11.11 -1.68
N THR A 201 1.06 -9.79 -1.86
CA THR A 201 2.14 -9.02 -2.50
C THR A 201 3.45 -9.16 -1.72
N SER A 202 3.41 -8.98 -0.40
CA SER A 202 4.59 -9.09 0.47
C SER A 202 5.20 -10.49 0.42
N LEU A 203 4.37 -11.53 0.53
CA LEU A 203 4.82 -12.93 0.47
C LEU A 203 5.40 -13.27 -0.91
N ALA A 204 4.83 -12.73 -1.99
CA ALA A 204 5.27 -12.95 -3.36
C ALA A 204 6.60 -12.25 -3.71
N VAL A 205 7.18 -11.43 -2.82
CA VAL A 205 8.54 -10.89 -3.05
C VAL A 205 9.55 -12.04 -3.22
N VAL A 206 9.36 -13.14 -2.50
CA VAL A 206 10.18 -14.37 -2.61
C VAL A 206 9.76 -15.19 -3.84
N GLU A 207 10.70 -15.57 -4.70
CA GLU A 207 10.43 -16.30 -5.95
C GLU A 207 9.67 -17.63 -5.73
N VAL A 208 10.06 -18.42 -4.73
CA VAL A 208 9.39 -19.69 -4.41
C VAL A 208 7.92 -19.47 -4.06
N ASN A 209 7.62 -18.42 -3.29
CA ASN A 209 6.26 -18.06 -2.92
C ASN A 209 5.43 -17.61 -4.12
N LYS A 210 6.02 -16.94 -5.13
CA LYS A 210 5.29 -16.58 -6.37
C LYS A 210 4.71 -17.81 -7.05
N ALA A 211 5.50 -18.88 -7.16
CA ALA A 211 5.08 -20.13 -7.78
C ALA A 211 3.97 -20.80 -6.97
N THR A 212 4.13 -20.89 -5.64
CA THR A 212 3.15 -21.51 -4.74
C THR A 212 1.83 -20.74 -4.70
N ILE A 213 1.88 -19.43 -4.46
CA ILE A 213 0.67 -18.58 -4.42
C ILE A 213 -0.04 -18.60 -5.78
N GLY A 214 0.71 -18.48 -6.87
CA GLY A 214 0.12 -18.49 -8.20
C GLY A 214 -0.44 -19.85 -8.64
N ALA A 215 0.05 -20.95 -8.07
CA ALA A 215 -0.48 -22.29 -8.31
C ALA A 215 -1.77 -22.57 -7.51
N HIS A 216 -2.02 -21.81 -6.45
CA HIS A 216 -3.25 -21.93 -5.69
C HIS A 216 -4.48 -21.62 -6.57
N PRO A 217 -5.47 -22.51 -6.66
CA PRO A 217 -6.53 -22.47 -7.67
C PRO A 217 -7.41 -21.23 -7.61
N LEU A 218 -7.52 -20.60 -6.43
CA LEU A 218 -8.38 -19.42 -6.22
C LEU A 218 -7.61 -18.10 -6.06
N ALA A 219 -6.28 -18.12 -6.00
CA ALA A 219 -5.51 -16.90 -5.68
C ALA A 219 -5.65 -15.86 -6.79
N ILE A 220 -5.26 -16.23 -8.02
CA ILE A 220 -5.37 -15.35 -9.20
C ILE A 220 -6.83 -15.04 -9.54
N PRO A 221 -7.78 -16.01 -9.56
CA PRO A 221 -9.19 -15.70 -9.82
C PRO A 221 -9.82 -14.72 -8.82
N ARG A 222 -9.49 -14.79 -7.53
CA ARG A 222 -10.02 -13.84 -6.53
C ARG A 222 -9.39 -12.46 -6.66
N LEU A 223 -8.10 -12.37 -6.99
CA LEU A 223 -7.47 -11.10 -7.34
C LEU A 223 -8.13 -10.49 -8.59
N ALA A 224 -8.44 -11.30 -9.60
CA ALA A 224 -9.16 -10.87 -10.80
C ALA A 224 -10.57 -10.33 -10.46
N ALA A 225 -11.31 -11.02 -9.58
CA ALA A 225 -12.61 -10.54 -9.09
C ALA A 225 -12.48 -9.20 -8.33
N LEU A 226 -11.44 -9.03 -7.50
CA LEU A 226 -11.17 -7.75 -6.84
C LEU A 226 -10.85 -6.61 -7.82
N LEU A 227 -10.23 -6.88 -8.97
CA LEU A 227 -10.04 -5.87 -10.02
C LEU A 227 -11.37 -5.44 -10.67
N LEU A 228 -12.32 -6.37 -10.76
CA LEU A 228 -13.62 -6.13 -11.36
C LEU A 228 -14.54 -5.34 -10.41
N ASP A 229 -14.79 -5.90 -9.23
CA ASP A 229 -15.85 -5.49 -8.31
C ASP A 229 -15.35 -4.66 -7.11
N GLY A 230 -14.03 -4.60 -6.89
CA GLY A 230 -13.45 -3.90 -5.75
C GLY A 230 -13.53 -2.38 -5.84
N GLY A 231 -13.45 -1.73 -4.67
CA GLY A 231 -13.22 -0.29 -4.56
C GLY A 231 -11.84 0.14 -5.05
N ALA A 232 -11.59 1.45 -5.09
CA ALA A 232 -10.34 1.99 -5.64
C ALA A 232 -9.08 1.45 -4.93
N ARG A 233 -9.17 1.22 -3.61
CA ARG A 233 -8.06 0.66 -2.82
C ARG A 233 -7.83 -0.81 -3.18
N GLU A 234 -8.88 -1.62 -3.18
CA GLU A 234 -8.83 -3.06 -3.47
C GLU A 234 -8.32 -3.32 -4.88
N ARG A 235 -8.78 -2.56 -5.88
CA ARG A 235 -8.28 -2.65 -7.26
C ARG A 235 -6.78 -2.36 -7.35
N ARG A 236 -6.30 -1.35 -6.62
CA ARG A 236 -4.88 -0.99 -6.58
C ARG A 236 -4.03 -2.06 -5.90
N GLU A 237 -4.47 -2.57 -4.75
CA GLU A 237 -3.76 -3.65 -4.05
C GLU A 237 -3.76 -4.94 -4.87
N SER A 238 -4.88 -5.28 -5.51
CA SER A 238 -4.98 -6.45 -6.39
C SER A 238 -4.05 -6.33 -7.62
N ALA A 239 -4.04 -5.19 -8.31
CA ALA A 239 -3.11 -4.94 -9.41
C ALA A 239 -1.65 -5.04 -8.95
N THR A 240 -1.38 -4.68 -7.69
CA THR A 240 -0.05 -4.77 -7.10
C THR A 240 0.37 -6.21 -6.81
N ALA A 241 -0.53 -7.01 -6.26
CA ALA A 241 -0.31 -8.44 -6.07
C ALA A 241 -0.09 -9.17 -7.40
N LEU A 242 -0.94 -8.89 -8.41
CA LEU A 242 -0.84 -9.51 -9.72
C LEU A 242 0.46 -9.20 -10.43
N TYR A 243 0.97 -7.96 -10.35
CA TYR A 243 2.29 -7.67 -10.91
C TYR A 243 3.39 -8.49 -10.24
N GLU A 244 3.36 -8.60 -8.91
CA GLU A 244 4.42 -9.32 -8.19
C GLU A 244 4.40 -10.80 -8.54
N LEU A 245 3.20 -11.39 -8.59
CA LEU A 245 2.99 -12.78 -9.01
C LEU A 245 3.39 -13.02 -10.47
N CYS A 246 3.07 -12.09 -11.39
CA CYS A 246 3.35 -12.21 -12.82
C CYS A 246 4.83 -12.03 -13.20
N LYS A 247 5.70 -11.67 -12.24
CA LYS A 247 7.15 -11.78 -12.46
C LYS A 247 7.53 -13.24 -12.76
N PHE A 248 6.85 -14.20 -12.11
CA PHE A 248 6.93 -15.62 -12.43
C PHE A 248 6.13 -15.95 -13.71
N ALA A 249 6.74 -16.66 -14.65
CA ALA A 249 6.23 -16.81 -16.02
C ALA A 249 4.87 -17.52 -16.09
N ASP A 250 4.68 -18.61 -15.36
CA ASP A 250 3.43 -19.39 -15.40
C ASP A 250 2.22 -18.61 -14.89
N ASN A 251 2.46 -17.67 -13.97
CA ASN A 251 1.41 -16.84 -13.41
C ASN A 251 0.88 -15.82 -14.42
N ARG A 252 1.68 -15.44 -15.45
CA ARG A 252 1.22 -14.57 -16.54
C ARG A 252 0.09 -15.26 -17.31
N ARG A 253 0.32 -16.52 -17.70
CA ARG A 253 -0.68 -17.35 -18.39
C ARG A 253 -1.94 -17.51 -17.53
N ARG A 254 -1.79 -17.85 -16.25
CA ARG A 254 -2.93 -18.00 -15.33
C ARG A 254 -3.73 -16.71 -15.18
N THR A 255 -3.04 -15.56 -15.12
CA THR A 255 -3.66 -14.23 -14.99
C THR A 255 -4.41 -13.81 -16.25
N SER A 256 -3.91 -14.16 -17.44
CA SER A 256 -4.63 -13.95 -18.70
C SER A 256 -5.86 -14.85 -18.83
N ILE A 257 -5.74 -16.13 -18.48
CA ILE A 257 -6.90 -17.06 -18.49
C ILE A 257 -8.00 -16.59 -17.52
N ALA A 258 -7.63 -15.91 -16.43
CA ALA A 258 -8.56 -15.33 -15.49
C ALA A 258 -9.30 -14.06 -16.01
N GLY A 259 -9.05 -13.62 -17.25
CA GLY A 259 -9.81 -12.54 -17.89
C GLY A 259 -9.51 -11.15 -17.32
N THR A 260 -8.26 -10.91 -16.89
CA THR A 260 -7.89 -9.67 -16.18
C THR A 260 -7.63 -8.48 -17.10
N VAL A 261 -7.33 -8.70 -18.39
CA VAL A 261 -6.88 -7.62 -19.30
C VAL A 261 -7.92 -6.48 -19.41
N PRO A 262 -9.23 -6.73 -19.59
CA PRO A 262 -10.21 -5.64 -19.67
C PRO A 262 -10.22 -4.75 -18.42
N GLN A 263 -10.06 -5.34 -17.23
CA GLN A 263 -10.05 -4.57 -15.98
C GLN A 263 -8.76 -3.79 -15.79
N LEU A 264 -7.63 -4.35 -16.21
CA LEU A 264 -6.35 -3.65 -16.23
C LEU A 264 -6.36 -2.48 -17.23
N LEU A 265 -7.01 -2.62 -18.39
CA LEU A 265 -7.17 -1.53 -19.37
C LEU A 265 -8.03 -0.39 -18.81
N ARG A 266 -9.11 -0.72 -18.09
CA ARG A 266 -9.91 0.29 -17.36
C ARG A 266 -9.03 1.06 -16.36
N LEU A 267 -8.26 0.36 -15.53
CA LEU A 267 -7.36 1.01 -14.57
C LEU A 267 -6.25 1.82 -15.24
N ALA A 268 -5.72 1.37 -16.38
CA ALA A 268 -4.73 2.11 -17.14
C ALA A 268 -5.28 3.45 -17.66
N ARG A 269 -6.55 3.47 -18.12
CA ARG A 269 -7.26 4.70 -18.49
C ARG A 269 -7.48 5.65 -17.33
N GLU A 270 -7.66 5.11 -16.12
CA GLU A 270 -7.75 5.88 -14.87
C GLU A 270 -6.36 6.39 -14.39
N GLY A 271 -5.28 6.16 -15.17
CA GLY A 271 -3.93 6.63 -14.84
C GLY A 271 -3.11 5.66 -13.98
N SER A 272 -3.54 4.41 -13.82
CA SER A 272 -2.81 3.41 -13.02
C SER A 272 -1.55 2.91 -13.76
N GLU A 273 -0.39 3.45 -13.38
CA GLU A 273 0.92 2.93 -13.83
C GLU A 273 1.06 1.42 -13.50
N ARG A 274 0.48 1.00 -12.36
CA ARG A 274 0.52 -0.40 -11.92
C ARG A 274 -0.16 -1.33 -12.91
N ALA A 275 -1.32 -0.93 -13.43
CA ALA A 275 -2.06 -1.73 -14.39
C ALA A 275 -1.28 -1.89 -15.70
N VAL A 276 -0.65 -0.81 -16.20
CA VAL A 276 0.23 -0.86 -17.38
C VAL A 276 1.41 -1.81 -17.15
N ARG A 277 2.02 -1.80 -15.95
CA ARG A 277 3.08 -2.75 -15.60
C ARG A 277 2.63 -4.21 -15.65
N VAL A 278 1.41 -4.52 -15.20
CA VAL A 278 0.85 -5.88 -15.33
C VAL A 278 0.66 -6.24 -16.80
N LEU A 279 0.07 -5.35 -17.61
CA LEU A 279 -0.11 -5.57 -19.05
C LEU A 279 1.24 -5.82 -19.76
N VAL A 280 2.31 -5.13 -19.39
CA VAL A 280 3.68 -5.39 -19.90
C VAL A 280 4.17 -6.80 -19.57
N LEU A 281 3.81 -7.35 -18.41
CA LEU A 281 4.19 -8.72 -18.06
C LEU A 281 3.34 -9.74 -18.83
N LEU A 282 2.03 -9.49 -18.96
CA LEU A 282 1.11 -10.37 -19.70
C LEU A 282 1.42 -10.41 -21.20
N SER A 283 1.94 -9.33 -21.80
CA SER A 283 2.33 -9.33 -23.22
C SER A 283 3.53 -10.23 -23.54
N ARG A 284 4.18 -10.78 -22.51
CA ARG A 284 5.28 -11.75 -22.64
C ARG A 284 4.80 -13.21 -22.69
N CYS A 285 3.50 -13.49 -22.58
CA CYS A 285 2.92 -14.80 -22.87
C CYS A 285 1.93 -14.70 -24.03
N ARG A 286 1.69 -15.83 -24.71
CA ARG A 286 0.80 -15.89 -25.87
C ARG A 286 -0.63 -15.53 -25.49
N GLU A 287 -1.14 -16.14 -24.41
CA GLU A 287 -2.51 -15.92 -23.93
C GLU A 287 -2.77 -14.44 -23.60
N GLY A 288 -1.80 -13.77 -22.98
CA GLY A 288 -1.94 -12.35 -22.65
C GLY A 288 -1.91 -11.44 -23.87
N LYS A 289 -1.10 -11.75 -24.89
CA LYS A 289 -1.14 -11.03 -26.17
C LYS A 289 -2.46 -11.24 -26.90
N ASP A 290 -2.91 -12.49 -27.01
CA ASP A 290 -4.15 -12.85 -27.69
C ASP A 290 -5.34 -12.14 -27.00
N GLU A 291 -5.36 -12.10 -25.67
CA GLU A 291 -6.38 -11.37 -24.92
C GLU A 291 -6.33 -9.86 -25.18
N MET A 292 -5.13 -9.24 -25.23
CA MET A 292 -4.98 -7.80 -25.56
C MET A 292 -5.42 -7.46 -26.98
N ILE A 293 -5.11 -8.32 -27.96
CA ILE A 293 -5.54 -8.14 -29.35
C ILE A 293 -7.06 -8.12 -29.47
N ASN A 294 -7.73 -8.96 -28.68
CA ASN A 294 -9.19 -9.10 -28.69
C ASN A 294 -9.90 -8.16 -27.69
N ALA A 295 -9.15 -7.43 -26.87
CA ALA A 295 -9.71 -6.56 -25.84
C ALA A 295 -10.24 -5.25 -26.45
N ALA A 296 -11.55 -5.04 -26.32
CA ALA A 296 -12.18 -3.79 -26.74
C ALA A 296 -11.60 -2.59 -25.98
N GLY A 297 -11.31 -1.50 -26.70
CA GLY A 297 -10.77 -0.28 -26.12
C GLY A 297 -9.30 -0.38 -25.69
N PHE A 298 -8.56 -1.41 -26.13
CA PHE A 298 -7.11 -1.50 -25.90
C PHE A 298 -6.38 -0.27 -26.46
N ALA A 299 -6.67 0.11 -27.72
CA ALA A 299 -6.02 1.25 -28.36
C ALA A 299 -6.35 2.57 -27.66
N ALA A 300 -7.62 2.78 -27.31
CA ALA A 300 -8.07 3.94 -26.52
C ALA A 300 -7.37 3.99 -25.15
N ALA A 301 -7.24 2.84 -24.46
CA ALA A 301 -6.59 2.78 -23.16
C ALA A 301 -5.11 3.12 -23.20
N MET A 302 -4.37 2.57 -24.17
CA MET A 302 -2.95 2.87 -24.33
C MET A 302 -2.75 4.32 -24.80
N THR A 303 -3.60 4.83 -25.67
CA THR A 303 -3.53 6.23 -26.13
C THR A 303 -3.75 7.21 -24.98
N GLU A 304 -4.72 6.94 -24.09
CA GLU A 304 -4.93 7.74 -22.89
C GLU A 304 -3.75 7.66 -21.92
N ALA A 305 -3.22 6.44 -21.67
CA ALA A 305 -2.04 6.26 -20.82
C ALA A 305 -0.79 6.98 -21.37
N ILE A 306 -0.68 7.13 -22.70
CA ILE A 306 0.38 7.90 -23.36
C ILE A 306 0.17 9.41 -23.20
N ARG A 307 -1.08 9.86 -23.15
CA ARG A 307 -1.44 11.28 -23.04
C ARG A 307 -1.21 11.84 -21.64
N THR A 308 -1.54 11.08 -20.60
CA THR A 308 -1.57 11.56 -19.20
C THR A 308 -0.56 10.88 -18.28
N GLY A 309 0.12 9.83 -18.76
CA GLY A 309 0.98 8.99 -17.93
C GLY A 309 2.33 9.60 -17.56
N THR A 310 2.99 8.96 -16.60
CA THR A 310 4.41 9.19 -16.28
C THR A 310 5.31 8.80 -17.45
N LEU A 311 6.57 9.25 -17.48
CA LEU A 311 7.54 8.82 -18.50
C LEU A 311 7.63 7.30 -18.65
N PHE A 312 7.58 6.58 -17.52
CA PHE A 312 7.53 5.11 -17.51
C PHE A 312 6.28 4.59 -18.22
N THR A 313 5.12 5.13 -17.86
CA THR A 313 3.82 4.72 -18.43
C THR A 313 3.77 4.97 -19.92
N ILE A 314 4.20 6.15 -20.38
CA ILE A 314 4.29 6.53 -21.80
C ILE A 314 5.16 5.53 -22.56
N GLU A 315 6.37 5.28 -22.08
CA GLU A 315 7.34 4.39 -22.76
C GLU A 315 6.78 2.97 -22.95
N HIS A 316 6.14 2.43 -21.91
CA HIS A 316 5.61 1.08 -21.91
C HIS A 316 4.28 0.97 -22.67
N ALA A 317 3.41 1.97 -22.58
CA ALA A 317 2.18 2.02 -23.35
C ALA A 317 2.46 2.15 -24.86
N LEU A 318 3.45 2.94 -25.27
CA LEU A 318 3.92 2.98 -26.66
C LEU A 318 4.41 1.61 -27.14
N SER A 319 5.18 0.92 -26.29
CA SER A 319 5.73 -0.40 -26.61
C SER A 319 4.63 -1.44 -26.76
N LEU A 320 3.66 -1.45 -25.84
CA LEU A 320 2.48 -2.34 -25.88
C LEU A 320 1.61 -2.05 -27.10
N LEU A 321 1.30 -0.78 -27.37
CA LEU A 321 0.48 -0.40 -28.51
C LEU A 321 1.15 -0.78 -29.83
N ASN A 322 2.46 -0.60 -29.96
CA ASN A 322 3.21 -1.02 -31.14
C ASN A 322 3.20 -2.54 -31.31
N LEU A 323 3.43 -3.29 -30.23
CA LEU A 323 3.41 -4.75 -30.25
C LEU A 323 2.05 -5.27 -30.76
N VAL A 324 0.95 -4.85 -30.15
CA VAL A 324 -0.39 -5.32 -30.50
C VAL A 324 -0.81 -4.81 -31.90
N SER A 325 -0.49 -3.57 -32.26
CA SER A 325 -0.80 -3.01 -33.59
C SER A 325 -0.03 -3.71 -34.72
N SER A 326 1.17 -4.23 -34.43
CA SER A 326 1.93 -5.00 -35.42
C SER A 326 1.31 -6.37 -35.72
N GLU A 327 0.55 -6.92 -34.78
CA GLU A 327 -0.13 -8.22 -34.91
C GLU A 327 -1.62 -8.07 -35.28
N SER A 328 -2.23 -6.89 -35.09
CA SER A 328 -3.64 -6.62 -35.39
C SER A 328 -3.87 -5.31 -36.13
N LYS A 329 -4.28 -5.42 -37.40
CA LYS A 329 -4.67 -4.25 -38.23
C LYS A 329 -5.85 -3.49 -37.63
N ALA A 330 -6.80 -4.19 -37.01
CA ALA A 330 -7.97 -3.57 -36.38
C ALA A 330 -7.55 -2.61 -35.26
N VAL A 331 -6.66 -3.08 -34.37
CA VAL A 331 -6.11 -2.25 -33.27
C VAL A 331 -5.29 -1.09 -33.82
N ALA A 332 -4.49 -1.32 -34.87
CA ALA A 332 -3.72 -0.24 -35.52
C ALA A 332 -4.63 0.88 -36.07
N LEU A 333 -5.72 0.52 -36.75
CA LEU A 333 -6.68 1.49 -37.27
C LEU A 333 -7.46 2.20 -36.17
N GLU A 334 -7.81 1.50 -35.08
CA GLU A 334 -8.41 2.11 -33.89
C GLU A 334 -7.46 3.13 -33.26
N ALA A 335 -6.18 2.79 -33.08
CA ALA A 335 -5.19 3.70 -32.53
C ALA A 335 -5.03 4.98 -33.36
N ILE A 336 -5.09 4.88 -34.69
CA ILE A 336 -5.09 6.06 -35.58
C ILE A 336 -6.31 6.93 -35.33
N LYS A 337 -7.50 6.34 -35.19
CA LYS A 337 -8.75 7.08 -34.89
C LYS A 337 -8.69 7.79 -33.53
N GLU A 338 -8.01 7.19 -32.55
CA GLU A 338 -7.76 7.78 -31.23
C GLU A 338 -6.75 8.95 -31.23
N GLY A 339 -6.17 9.28 -32.40
CA GLY A 339 -5.26 10.43 -32.56
C GLY A 339 -3.81 10.17 -32.13
N ILE A 340 -3.38 8.91 -32.07
CA ILE A 340 -2.04 8.56 -31.56
C ILE A 340 -0.90 9.12 -32.42
N LEU A 341 -1.12 9.33 -33.73
CA LEU A 341 -0.10 9.85 -34.64
C LEU A 341 0.28 11.29 -34.29
N ASP A 342 -0.71 12.12 -33.97
CA ASP A 342 -0.50 13.51 -33.59
C ASP A 342 0.19 13.59 -32.23
N LEU A 343 -0.22 12.75 -31.27
CA LEU A 343 0.43 12.63 -29.96
C LEU A 343 1.91 12.24 -30.08
N CYS A 344 2.22 11.22 -30.88
CA CYS A 344 3.61 10.77 -31.08
C CYS A 344 4.46 11.81 -31.82
N SER A 345 3.85 12.63 -32.68
CA SER A 345 4.54 13.69 -33.43
C SER A 345 4.78 14.93 -32.57
N ALA A 346 3.92 15.19 -31.58
CA ALA A 346 4.06 16.31 -30.64
C ALA A 346 5.14 16.10 -29.56
N PHE A 347 5.72 14.90 -29.47
CA PHE A 347 6.80 14.59 -28.54
C PHE A 347 8.05 15.44 -28.77
N SER A 348 8.27 16.41 -27.88
CA SER A 348 9.37 17.37 -27.89
C SER A 348 10.65 16.85 -27.22
N GLY A 349 11.67 17.70 -27.12
CA GLY A 349 13.02 17.36 -26.66
C GLY A 349 13.14 16.84 -25.23
N ASP A 350 12.12 17.00 -24.39
CA ASP A 350 12.15 16.61 -22.97
C ASP A 350 12.01 15.09 -22.74
N LEU A 351 11.71 14.31 -23.79
CA LEU A 351 11.59 12.86 -23.70
C LEU A 351 12.91 12.13 -23.91
N ASN A 352 13.10 11.07 -23.12
CA ASN A 352 14.26 10.20 -23.23
C ASN A 352 14.39 9.59 -24.65
N GLN A 353 15.61 9.18 -25.02
CA GLN A 353 15.88 8.64 -26.37
C GLN A 353 15.05 7.39 -26.70
N LYS A 354 14.75 6.56 -25.68
CA LYS A 354 14.02 5.30 -25.83
C LYS A 354 12.54 5.56 -26.17
N THR A 355 11.88 6.47 -25.48
CA THR A 355 10.50 6.88 -25.75
C THR A 355 10.36 7.44 -27.17
N ARG A 356 11.31 8.29 -27.61
CA ARG A 356 11.33 8.81 -28.99
C ARG A 356 11.51 7.70 -30.02
N LYS A 357 12.37 6.72 -29.75
CA LYS A 357 12.54 5.54 -30.62
C LYS A 357 11.25 4.73 -30.72
N ASN A 358 10.60 4.47 -29.59
CA ASN A 358 9.34 3.72 -29.53
C ASN A 358 8.22 4.45 -30.28
N ALA A 359 8.11 5.78 -30.13
CA ALA A 359 7.13 6.59 -30.84
C ALA A 359 7.33 6.54 -32.36
N LYS A 360 8.57 6.69 -32.85
CA LYS A 360 8.88 6.55 -34.28
C LYS A 360 8.55 5.17 -34.82
N GLN A 361 8.86 4.12 -34.05
CA GLN A 361 8.54 2.75 -34.44
C GLN A 361 7.03 2.54 -34.56
N LEU A 362 6.26 3.07 -33.59
CA LEU A 362 4.80 3.00 -33.62
C LEU A 362 4.23 3.74 -34.83
N ILE A 363 4.68 4.96 -35.12
CA ILE A 363 4.26 5.73 -36.30
C ILE A 363 4.46 4.90 -37.58
N PHE A 364 5.63 4.28 -37.74
CA PHE A 364 5.92 3.44 -38.90
C PHE A 364 4.97 2.24 -39.01
N THR A 365 4.74 1.51 -37.90
CA THR A 365 3.81 0.39 -37.84
C THR A 365 2.39 0.81 -38.25
N LEU A 366 1.91 1.94 -37.73
CA LEU A 366 0.56 2.45 -38.01
C LEU A 366 0.41 2.94 -39.44
N GLN A 367 1.41 3.63 -39.99
CA GLN A 367 1.41 4.05 -41.39
C GLN A 367 1.34 2.85 -42.33
N ASN A 368 2.15 1.81 -42.08
CA ASN A 368 2.11 0.58 -42.87
C ASN A 368 0.75 -0.11 -42.81
N ALA A 369 0.14 -0.21 -41.63
CA ALA A 369 -1.19 -0.77 -41.47
C ALA A 369 -2.25 0.04 -42.23
N ARG A 370 -2.16 1.38 -42.20
CA ARG A 370 -3.02 2.28 -42.96
C ARG A 370 -2.85 2.10 -44.47
N PHE A 371 -1.62 2.02 -44.98
CA PHE A 371 -1.37 1.78 -46.41
C PHE A 371 -1.95 0.45 -46.88
N GLN A 372 -1.75 -0.64 -46.12
CA GLN A 372 -2.31 -1.95 -46.44
C GLN A 372 -3.84 -1.99 -46.38
N ALA A 373 -4.49 -1.09 -45.65
CA ALA A 373 -5.95 -1.00 -45.61
C ALA A 373 -6.55 -0.36 -46.88
N PHE A 374 -5.77 0.46 -47.60
CA PHE A 374 -6.19 1.08 -48.87
C PHE A 374 -5.91 0.20 -50.09
N PHE A 375 -5.03 -0.80 -49.97
CA PHE A 375 -4.65 -1.73 -51.03
C PHE A 375 -4.74 -3.18 -50.52
N PRO A 376 -5.96 -3.75 -50.44
CA PRO A 376 -6.21 -5.06 -49.84
C PRO A 376 -5.65 -6.26 -50.61
#